data_AF-A0A2G5TPE7-F1
#
_entry.id   AF-A0A2G5TPE7-F1
#
_cell.length_a   1.000
_cell.length_b   1.000
_cell.length_c   1.000
_cell.angle_alpha   90.00
_cell.angle_beta   90.00
_cell.angle_gamma   90.00
#
_symmetry.space_group_name_H-M   'P 1'
#
loop_
_entity.id
_entity.type
_entity.pdbx_description
1 polymer ?
#
loop_
_entity_poly.entity_id
_entity_poly.type
_entity_poly.pdbx_seq_one_letter_code
_entity_poly.pdbx_strand_id
1 'polypeptide(L)'
;MLGFSLALLIFCISLTAREASTELSKCDNCNELAQKIPSALQELHNIKLEPNDTRVAKMIKMCKDMEDCDTCGIPQQTKDTVEHTCKLLEMINKEIFTACAAKLMKEKPDVSDYDCLEGMDLYDQSPANSCKKATTKKECVKKIMEDKCGKDALVDYDKIMERVVKLLDCK
;
A
#
# COMPACT_ATOMS: atom_id res chain seq x y z
N MET A 1 -8.91 60.87 -7.43
CA MET A 1 -9.01 59.85 -8.49
C MET A 1 -7.81 58.94 -8.37
N LEU A 2 -8.04 57.65 -8.07
CA LEU A 2 -6.99 56.67 -7.81
C LEU A 2 -6.25 56.31 -9.11
N GLY A 3 -4.98 56.70 -9.22
CA GLY A 3 -4.07 56.19 -10.25
C GLY A 3 -3.38 54.92 -9.74
N PHE A 4 -4.07 53.77 -9.79
CA PHE A 4 -3.39 52.49 -9.57
C PHE A 4 -2.43 52.24 -10.74
N SER A 5 -1.13 52.21 -10.45
CA SER A 5 -0.05 52.02 -11.44
C SER A 5 -0.25 50.73 -12.24
N LEU A 6 -0.33 50.84 -13.56
CA LEU A 6 -0.49 49.74 -14.51
C LEU A 6 0.59 48.64 -14.33
N ALA A 7 1.76 49.00 -13.80
CA ALA A 7 2.84 48.07 -13.49
C ALA A 7 2.52 47.09 -12.34
N LEU A 8 1.76 47.52 -11.33
CA LEU A 8 1.32 46.65 -10.22
C LEU A 8 0.32 45.60 -10.69
N LEU A 9 -0.58 45.96 -11.62
CA LEU A 9 -1.55 45.03 -12.19
C LEU A 9 -0.87 43.95 -13.05
N ILE A 10 0.13 44.31 -13.86
CA ILE A 10 0.88 43.36 -14.69
C ILE A 10 1.67 42.37 -13.83
N PHE A 11 2.28 42.84 -12.73
CA PHE A 11 3.03 41.98 -11.81
C PHE A 11 2.12 40.99 -11.06
N CYS A 12 0.92 41.43 -10.64
CA CYS A 12 -0.06 40.54 -10.02
C CYS A 12 -0.57 39.47 -10.99
N ILE A 13 -0.86 39.82 -12.26
CA ILE A 13 -1.34 38.87 -13.27
C ILE A 13 -0.28 37.81 -13.60
N SER A 14 1.00 38.20 -13.62
CA SER A 14 2.09 37.26 -13.89
C SER A 14 2.44 36.37 -12.69
N LEU A 15 2.25 36.84 -11.46
CA LEU A 15 2.34 35.98 -10.26
C LEU A 15 1.22 34.92 -10.24
N THR A 16 -0.03 35.32 -10.45
CA THR A 16 -1.18 34.41 -10.39
C THR A 16 -1.15 33.35 -11.50
N ALA A 17 -0.72 33.72 -12.71
CA ALA A 17 -0.53 32.77 -13.81
C ALA A 17 0.58 31.75 -13.51
N ARG A 18 1.67 32.18 -12.85
CA ARG A 18 2.77 31.29 -12.46
C ARG A 18 2.32 30.31 -11.39
N GLU A 19 1.65 30.78 -10.34
CA GLU A 19 1.09 29.95 -9.27
C GLU A 19 0.09 28.92 -9.81
N ALA A 20 -0.83 29.32 -10.70
CA ALA A 20 -1.78 28.42 -11.33
C ALA A 20 -1.11 27.34 -12.20
N SER A 21 -0.03 27.69 -12.91
CA SER A 21 0.73 26.72 -13.72
C SER A 21 1.49 25.69 -12.88
N THR A 22 2.03 26.10 -11.72
CA THR A 22 2.68 25.19 -10.77
C THR A 22 1.68 24.30 -10.03
N GLU A 23 0.52 24.82 -9.65
CA GLU A 23 -0.55 24.03 -9.03
C GLU A 23 -1.11 22.97 -10.00
N LEU A 24 -1.34 23.33 -11.27
CA LEU A 24 -1.81 22.38 -12.28
C LEU A 24 -0.79 21.25 -12.50
N SER A 25 0.50 21.58 -12.65
CA SER A 25 1.57 20.59 -12.79
C SER A 25 1.73 19.70 -11.56
N LYS A 26 1.48 20.22 -10.35
CA LYS A 26 1.50 19.43 -9.12
C LYS A 26 0.33 18.44 -9.10
N CYS A 27 -0.86 18.88 -9.50
CA CYS A 27 -2.04 18.02 -9.53
C CYS A 27 -2.02 16.94 -10.61
N ASP A 28 -1.37 17.18 -11.75
CA ASP A 28 -1.14 16.14 -12.75
C ASP A 28 -0.27 15.00 -12.19
N ASN A 29 0.81 15.34 -11.47
CA ASN A 29 1.63 14.34 -10.78
C ASN A 29 0.84 13.58 -9.71
N CYS A 30 -0.01 14.27 -8.95
CA CYS A 30 -0.85 13.65 -7.93
C CYS A 30 -1.85 12.64 -8.52
N ASN A 31 -2.47 12.97 -9.63
CA ASN A 31 -3.35 12.04 -10.35
C ASN A 31 -2.59 10.81 -10.85
N GLU A 32 -1.37 11.00 -11.34
CA GLU A 32 -0.52 9.89 -11.78
C GLU A 32 -0.12 8.98 -10.61
N LEU A 33 0.28 9.55 -9.46
CA LEU A 33 0.58 8.81 -8.23
C LEU A 33 -0.62 8.00 -7.74
N ALA A 34 -1.81 8.62 -7.74
CA ALA A 34 -3.06 7.99 -7.32
C ALA A 34 -3.39 6.71 -8.11
N GLN A 35 -3.02 6.67 -9.40
CA GLN A 35 -3.17 5.50 -10.26
C GLN A 35 -2.03 4.48 -10.08
N LYS A 36 -0.78 4.96 -9.99
CA LYS A 36 0.39 4.07 -9.91
C LYS A 36 0.47 3.30 -8.59
N ILE A 37 0.06 3.89 -7.47
CA ILE A 37 0.20 3.26 -6.14
C ILE A 37 -0.59 1.94 -6.04
N PRO A 38 -1.91 1.88 -6.36
CA PRO A 38 -2.65 0.62 -6.33
C PRO A 38 -2.15 -0.41 -7.34
N SER A 39 -1.83 0.00 -8.58
CA SER A 39 -1.34 -0.89 -9.63
C SER A 39 0.01 -1.52 -9.28
N ALA A 40 0.95 -0.74 -8.74
CA ALA A 40 2.25 -1.25 -8.33
C ALA A 40 2.11 -2.30 -7.22
N LEU A 41 1.13 -2.19 -6.32
CA LEU A 41 0.93 -3.19 -5.27
C LEU A 41 0.36 -4.49 -5.84
N GLN A 42 -0.55 -4.39 -6.81
CA GLN A 42 -1.06 -5.55 -7.55
C GLN A 42 0.07 -6.28 -8.32
N GLU A 43 1.04 -5.54 -8.85
CA GLU A 43 2.23 -6.14 -9.46
C GLU A 43 3.11 -6.87 -8.43
N LEU A 44 3.26 -6.33 -7.21
CA LEU A 44 4.00 -7.03 -6.14
C LEU A 44 3.32 -8.33 -5.70
N HIS A 45 1.99 -8.44 -5.80
CA HIS A 45 1.28 -9.68 -5.51
C HIS A 45 1.68 -10.83 -6.44
N ASN A 46 2.03 -10.51 -7.69
CA ASN A 46 2.44 -11.48 -8.71
C ASN A 46 3.95 -11.80 -8.69
N ILE A 47 4.72 -11.18 -7.80
CA ILE A 47 6.18 -11.31 -7.79
C ILE A 47 6.65 -11.72 -6.40
N LYS A 48 7.64 -12.61 -6.35
CA LYS A 48 8.32 -12.94 -5.10
C LYS A 48 8.99 -11.67 -4.54
N LEU A 49 8.49 -11.20 -3.40
CA LEU A 49 9.11 -10.12 -2.64
C LEU A 49 10.23 -10.71 -1.78
N GLU A 50 11.44 -10.21 -1.96
CA GLU A 50 12.57 -10.53 -1.10
C GLU A 50 12.69 -9.48 0.02
N PRO A 51 13.31 -9.82 1.17
CA PRO A 51 13.70 -8.81 2.14
C PRO A 51 14.54 -7.69 1.49
N ASN A 52 14.25 -6.43 1.83
CA ASN A 52 14.90 -5.22 1.27
C ASN A 52 14.66 -4.94 -0.21
N ASP A 53 13.57 -5.44 -0.78
CA ASP A 53 13.21 -5.14 -2.16
C ASP A 53 13.00 -3.62 -2.40
N THR A 54 13.84 -3.04 -3.26
CA THR A 54 13.82 -1.60 -3.58
C THR A 54 12.47 -1.11 -4.15
N ARG A 55 11.64 -2.02 -4.68
CA ARG A 55 10.30 -1.69 -5.18
C ARG A 55 9.39 -1.24 -4.04
N VAL A 56 9.48 -1.87 -2.87
CA VAL A 56 8.71 -1.48 -1.67
C VAL A 56 9.12 -0.07 -1.22
N ALA A 57 10.43 0.21 -1.17
CA ALA A 57 10.94 1.54 -0.83
C ALA A 57 10.48 2.63 -1.83
N LYS A 58 10.47 2.31 -3.14
CA LYS A 58 9.97 3.22 -4.17
C LYS A 58 8.48 3.52 -3.98
N MET A 59 7.67 2.52 -3.66
CA MET A 59 6.25 2.71 -3.40
C MET A 59 5.97 3.50 -2.11
N ILE A 60 6.75 3.26 -1.05
CA ILE A 60 6.67 4.08 0.18
C ILE A 60 7.01 5.54 -0.13
N LYS A 61 7.97 5.80 -1.02
CA LYS A 61 8.25 7.17 -1.47
C LYS A 61 7.04 7.78 -2.18
N MET A 62 6.43 7.06 -3.12
CA MET A 62 5.24 7.52 -3.82
C MET A 62 4.07 7.81 -2.86
N CYS A 63 3.94 7.01 -1.81
CA CYS A 63 2.97 7.25 -0.74
C CYS A 63 3.19 8.57 -0.01
N LYS A 64 4.44 8.91 0.31
CA LYS A 64 4.78 10.21 0.91
C LYS A 64 4.51 11.36 -0.05
N ASP A 65 4.87 11.20 -1.32
CA ASP A 65 4.63 12.22 -2.34
C ASP A 65 3.11 12.49 -2.53
N MET A 66 2.25 11.52 -2.22
CA MET A 66 0.79 11.67 -2.26
C MET A 66 0.21 12.48 -1.07
N GLU A 67 0.90 12.56 0.07
CA GLU A 67 0.42 13.35 1.22
C GLU A 67 0.30 14.84 0.88
N ASP A 68 1.10 15.31 -0.09
CA ASP A 68 1.09 16.70 -0.56
C ASP A 68 -0.04 17.01 -1.57
N CYS A 69 -0.88 16.02 -1.92
CA CYS A 69 -1.85 16.09 -3.02
C CYS A 69 -3.28 16.48 -2.61
N ASP A 70 -3.46 16.98 -1.39
CA ASP A 70 -4.79 17.08 -0.79
C ASP A 70 -5.72 18.09 -1.51
N THR A 71 -5.14 19.09 -2.19
CA THR A 71 -5.85 20.17 -2.91
C THR A 71 -6.30 19.81 -4.33
N CYS A 72 -5.90 18.66 -4.87
CA CYS A 72 -6.02 18.35 -6.31
C CYS A 72 -7.35 17.75 -6.76
N GLY A 73 -8.41 17.85 -5.95
CA GLY A 73 -9.75 17.36 -6.31
C GLY A 73 -9.84 15.85 -6.54
N ILE A 74 -8.90 15.08 -6.00
CA ILE A 74 -8.86 13.62 -6.14
C ILE A 74 -10.08 12.99 -5.45
N PRO A 75 -10.81 12.07 -6.12
CA PRO A 75 -11.99 11.43 -5.52
C PRO A 75 -11.66 10.77 -4.19
N GLN A 76 -12.55 10.90 -3.20
CA GLN A 76 -12.33 10.35 -1.86
C GLN A 76 -12.08 8.84 -1.88
N GLN A 77 -12.83 8.09 -2.70
CA GLN A 77 -12.61 6.65 -2.86
C GLN A 77 -11.17 6.32 -3.29
N THR A 78 -10.60 7.11 -4.20
CA THR A 78 -9.21 6.94 -4.64
C THR A 78 -8.24 7.28 -3.52
N LYS A 79 -8.49 8.36 -2.76
CA LYS A 79 -7.70 8.71 -1.57
C LYS A 79 -7.71 7.56 -0.55
N ASP A 80 -8.87 6.97 -0.28
CA ASP A 80 -9.03 5.86 0.66
C ASP A 80 -8.25 4.62 0.20
N THR A 81 -8.34 4.26 -1.09
CA THR A 81 -7.57 3.13 -1.66
C THR A 81 -6.06 3.36 -1.55
N VAL A 82 -5.60 4.58 -1.85
CA VAL A 82 -4.18 4.94 -1.73
C VAL A 82 -3.74 4.90 -0.28
N GLU A 83 -4.50 5.47 0.64
CA GLU A 83 -4.22 5.43 2.08
C GLU A 83 -4.12 3.98 2.60
N HIS A 84 -5.07 3.12 2.22
CA HIS A 84 -5.05 1.72 2.61
C HIS A 84 -3.81 1.00 2.10
N THR A 85 -3.44 1.24 0.85
CA THR A 85 -2.24 0.71 0.18
C THR A 85 -0.97 1.17 0.87
N CYS A 86 -0.85 2.46 1.13
CA CYS A 86 0.32 3.06 1.75
C CYS A 86 0.57 2.57 3.17
N LYS A 87 -0.48 2.50 3.99
CA LYS A 87 -0.37 1.94 5.34
C LYS A 87 -0.03 0.45 5.32
N LEU A 88 -0.49 -0.31 4.33
CA LEU A 88 -0.10 -1.72 4.18
C LEU A 88 1.39 -1.84 3.85
N LEU A 89 1.91 -1.02 2.94
CA LEU A 89 3.33 -0.96 2.61
C LEU A 89 4.20 -0.59 3.82
N GLU A 90 3.78 0.38 4.63
CA GLU A 90 4.47 0.73 5.86
C GLU A 90 4.49 -0.42 6.88
N MET A 91 3.38 -1.15 7.00
CA MET A 91 3.29 -2.31 7.90
C MET A 91 4.17 -3.47 7.40
N ILE A 92 4.16 -3.75 6.10
CA ILE A 92 5.02 -4.78 5.47
C ILE A 92 6.49 -4.35 5.47
N ASN A 93 6.79 -3.04 5.45
CA ASN A 93 8.16 -2.57 5.62
C ASN A 93 8.72 -2.84 7.02
N LYS A 94 7.87 -3.16 8.00
CA LYS A 94 8.35 -3.69 9.28
C LYS A 94 8.93 -5.08 9.06
N GLU A 95 10.21 -5.23 9.37
CA GLU A 95 11.00 -6.40 8.96
C GLU A 95 10.45 -7.74 9.44
N ILE A 96 9.87 -7.83 10.64
CA ILE A 96 9.58 -9.12 11.29
C ILE A 96 8.43 -9.89 10.61
N PHE A 97 7.30 -9.25 10.33
CA PHE A 97 6.16 -9.90 9.67
C PHE A 97 6.57 -10.38 8.26
N THR A 98 7.22 -9.50 7.50
CA THR A 98 7.62 -9.77 6.11
C THR A 98 8.75 -10.77 6.02
N ALA A 99 9.72 -10.73 6.94
CA ALA A 99 10.76 -11.76 7.06
C ALA A 99 10.15 -13.12 7.38
N CYS A 100 9.14 -13.17 8.26
CA CYS A 100 8.43 -14.41 8.55
C CYS A 100 7.67 -14.94 7.32
N ALA A 101 6.89 -14.09 6.65
CA ALA A 101 6.17 -14.46 5.44
C ALA A 101 7.13 -14.96 4.33
N ALA A 102 8.25 -14.27 4.12
CA ALA A 102 9.29 -14.67 3.18
C ALA A 102 9.95 -16.00 3.57
N LYS A 103 10.24 -16.21 4.86
CA LYS A 103 10.77 -17.46 5.41
C LYS A 103 9.83 -18.62 5.13
N LEU A 104 8.54 -18.49 5.46
CA LEU A 104 7.52 -19.51 5.20
C LEU A 104 7.44 -19.87 3.71
N MET A 105 7.43 -18.86 2.83
CA MET A 105 7.38 -19.08 1.38
C MET A 105 8.64 -19.74 0.82
N LYS A 106 9.81 -19.44 1.39
CA LYS A 106 11.10 -19.97 0.96
C LYS A 106 11.34 -21.40 1.47
N GLU A 107 11.14 -21.61 2.76
CA GLU A 107 11.43 -22.90 3.42
C GLU A 107 10.31 -23.91 3.22
N LYS A 108 9.08 -23.43 2.97
CA LYS A 108 7.87 -24.25 2.82
C LYS A 108 7.80 -25.36 3.88
N PRO A 109 7.83 -25.00 5.18
CA PRO A 109 7.81 -26.00 6.24
C PRO A 109 6.58 -26.90 6.12
N ASP A 110 6.65 -28.11 6.67
CA ASP A 110 5.45 -28.93 6.74
C ASP A 110 4.40 -28.25 7.64
N VAL A 111 3.18 -28.20 7.12
CA VAL A 111 1.99 -27.64 7.75
C VAL A 111 0.84 -28.66 7.80
N SER A 112 1.13 -29.93 7.54
CA SER A 112 0.16 -31.03 7.60
C SER A 112 -0.50 -31.17 8.98
N ASP A 113 0.22 -30.87 10.06
CA ASP A 113 -0.29 -30.90 11.45
C ASP A 113 -1.30 -29.78 11.77
N TYR A 114 -1.54 -28.84 10.84
CA TYR A 114 -2.50 -27.74 11.03
C TYR A 114 -3.85 -28.07 10.38
N ASP A 115 -4.64 -28.92 11.06
CA ASP A 115 -5.98 -29.35 10.61
C ASP A 115 -6.91 -28.18 10.22
N CYS A 116 -6.74 -27.03 10.85
CA CYS A 116 -7.51 -25.82 10.55
C CYS A 116 -7.35 -25.32 9.10
N LEU A 117 -6.29 -25.71 8.39
CA LEU A 117 -6.11 -25.38 6.97
C LEU A 117 -7.12 -26.13 6.09
N GLU A 118 -7.64 -27.28 6.53
CA GLU A 118 -8.62 -28.10 5.78
C GLU A 118 -8.16 -28.38 4.34
N GLY A 119 -6.87 -28.72 4.16
CA GLY A 119 -6.29 -29.01 2.85
C GLY A 119 -6.00 -27.77 1.97
N MET A 120 -6.15 -26.56 2.51
CA MET A 120 -5.68 -25.34 1.84
C MET A 120 -4.16 -25.39 1.62
N ASP A 121 -3.73 -25.06 0.41
CA ASP A 121 -2.32 -24.82 0.13
C ASP A 121 -1.89 -23.46 0.72
N LEU A 122 -1.14 -23.46 1.83
CA LEU A 122 -0.60 -22.25 2.43
C LEU A 122 0.35 -21.47 1.50
N TYR A 123 0.92 -22.12 0.48
CA TYR A 123 1.94 -21.54 -0.39
C TYR A 123 1.41 -21.05 -1.74
N ASP A 124 0.15 -21.33 -2.06
CA ASP A 124 -0.50 -20.74 -3.25
C ASP A 124 -0.68 -19.23 -3.06
N GLN A 125 -0.15 -18.45 -4.00
CA GLN A 125 -0.18 -16.98 -3.99
C GLN A 125 -1.36 -16.41 -4.77
N SER A 126 -2.27 -17.23 -5.30
CA SER A 126 -3.45 -16.74 -6.02
C SER A 126 -4.27 -15.74 -5.18
N PRO A 127 -4.93 -14.74 -5.80
CA PRO A 127 -5.76 -13.78 -5.06
C PRO A 127 -6.85 -14.48 -4.23
N ALA A 128 -7.48 -15.51 -4.78
CA ALA A 128 -8.49 -16.29 -4.09
C ALA A 128 -7.94 -16.96 -2.81
N ASN A 129 -6.75 -17.56 -2.89
CA ASN A 129 -6.13 -18.19 -1.73
C ASN A 129 -5.60 -17.16 -0.72
N SER A 130 -5.10 -16.02 -1.20
CA SER A 130 -4.72 -14.87 -0.37
C SER A 130 -5.92 -14.34 0.43
N CYS A 131 -7.09 -14.23 -0.20
CA CYS A 131 -8.33 -13.88 0.48
C CYS A 131 -8.70 -14.90 1.55
N LYS A 132 -8.68 -16.20 1.26
CA LYS A 132 -8.99 -17.22 2.26
C LYS A 132 -8.01 -17.18 3.46
N LYS A 133 -6.71 -16.96 3.22
CA LYS A 133 -5.72 -16.75 4.30
C LYS A 133 -6.04 -15.54 5.16
N ALA A 134 -6.50 -14.44 4.54
CA ALA A 134 -6.81 -13.20 5.25
C ALA A 134 -8.19 -13.21 5.93
N THR A 135 -9.12 -14.07 5.49
CA THR A 135 -10.49 -14.18 6.04
C THR A 135 -10.70 -15.48 6.80
N THR A 136 -11.12 -16.54 6.11
CA THR A 136 -11.63 -17.78 6.71
C THR A 136 -10.57 -18.59 7.44
N LYS A 137 -9.30 -18.49 7.02
CA LYS A 137 -8.15 -19.17 7.64
C LYS A 137 -7.23 -18.22 8.41
N LYS A 138 -7.68 -16.98 8.67
CA LYS A 138 -6.89 -15.94 9.33
C LYS A 138 -6.24 -16.40 10.64
N GLU A 139 -7.00 -17.04 11.51
CA GLU A 139 -6.49 -17.53 12.81
C GLU A 139 -5.54 -18.73 12.66
N CYS A 140 -5.78 -19.58 11.65
CA CYS A 140 -4.90 -20.71 11.35
C CYS A 140 -3.54 -20.22 10.86
N VAL A 141 -3.53 -19.27 9.93
CA VAL A 141 -2.29 -18.64 9.44
C VAL A 141 -1.57 -17.89 10.56
N LYS A 142 -2.30 -17.21 11.45
CA LYS A 142 -1.76 -16.53 12.63
C LYS A 142 -1.00 -17.51 13.53
N LYS A 143 -1.60 -18.66 13.82
CA LYS A 143 -0.97 -19.73 14.61
C LYS A 143 0.29 -20.26 13.94
N ILE A 144 0.25 -20.52 12.63
CA ILE A 144 1.43 -20.98 11.87
C ILE A 144 2.57 -19.96 11.95
N MET A 145 2.27 -18.67 11.77
CA MET A 145 3.27 -17.61 11.90
C MET A 145 3.85 -17.55 13.32
N GLU A 146 3.02 -17.68 14.36
CA GLU A 146 3.48 -17.74 15.75
C GLU A 146 4.43 -18.92 16.00
N ASP A 147 4.04 -20.11 15.55
CA ASP A 147 4.80 -21.34 15.80
C ASP A 147 6.15 -21.34 15.04
N LYS A 148 6.19 -20.80 13.82
CA LYS A 148 7.38 -20.85 12.95
C LYS A 148 8.31 -19.64 13.08
N CYS A 149 7.80 -18.52 13.60
CA CYS A 149 8.52 -17.24 13.66
C CYS A 149 8.48 -16.55 15.02
N GLY A 150 7.62 -16.98 15.95
CA GLY A 150 7.42 -16.35 17.25
C GLY A 150 6.38 -15.23 17.25
N LYS A 151 5.98 -14.81 18.45
CA LYS A 151 4.92 -13.80 18.69
C LYS A 151 5.22 -12.43 18.09
N ASP A 152 6.48 -12.05 17.98
CA ASP A 152 6.88 -10.75 17.44
C ASP A 152 6.52 -10.61 15.95
N ALA A 153 6.39 -11.73 15.23
CA ALA A 153 5.91 -11.74 13.84
C ALA A 153 4.42 -11.39 13.72
N LEU A 154 3.67 -11.35 14.83
CA LEU A 154 2.24 -11.05 14.85
C LEU A 154 1.90 -9.60 15.18
N VAL A 155 2.90 -8.73 15.34
CA VAL A 155 2.65 -7.29 15.58
C VAL A 155 1.85 -6.71 14.41
N ASP A 156 0.71 -6.09 14.72
CA ASP A 156 -0.26 -5.55 13.76
C ASP A 156 -0.87 -6.59 12.79
N TYR A 157 -0.73 -7.90 13.03
CA TYR A 157 -1.21 -8.97 12.15
C TYR A 157 -2.67 -8.77 11.70
N ASP A 158 -3.58 -8.52 12.64
CA ASP A 158 -5.00 -8.36 12.33
C ASP A 158 -5.26 -7.13 11.44
N LYS A 159 -4.51 -6.04 11.63
CA LYS A 159 -4.61 -4.84 10.79
C LYS A 159 -4.05 -5.08 9.39
N ILE A 160 -2.96 -5.85 9.29
CA ILE A 160 -2.39 -6.26 7.99
C ILE A 160 -3.43 -7.07 7.22
N MET A 161 -4.05 -8.07 7.85
CA MET A 161 -5.06 -8.89 7.20
C MET A 161 -6.31 -8.09 6.79
N GLU A 162 -6.79 -7.18 7.64
CA GLU A 162 -7.90 -6.28 7.28
C GLU A 162 -7.59 -5.45 6.03
N ARG A 163 -6.35 -4.95 5.90
CA ARG A 163 -5.91 -4.19 4.72
C ARG A 163 -5.80 -5.07 3.48
N VAL A 164 -5.32 -6.30 3.61
CA VAL A 164 -5.28 -7.27 2.51
C VAL A 164 -6.70 -7.57 2.01
N VAL A 165 -7.65 -7.76 2.92
CA VAL A 165 -9.08 -7.98 2.58
C VAL A 165 -9.64 -6.82 1.76
N LYS A 166 -9.40 -5.58 2.20
CA LYS A 166 -9.86 -4.37 1.49
C LYS A 166 -9.18 -4.21 0.13
N LEU A 167 -7.87 -4.42 0.07
CA LEU A 167 -7.09 -4.25 -1.15
C LEU A 167 -7.48 -5.25 -2.24
N LEU A 168 -7.66 -6.51 -1.86
CA LEU A 168 -7.99 -7.58 -2.80
C LEU A 168 -9.49 -7.70 -3.09
N ASP A 169 -10.32 -6.80 -2.52
CA ASP A 169 -11.78 -6.86 -2.60
C ASP A 169 -12.32 -8.27 -2.26
N CYS A 170 -11.82 -8.84 -1.16
CA CYS A 170 -12.22 -10.17 -0.74
C CYS A 170 -13.70 -10.16 -0.31
N LYS A 171 -14.51 -10.96 -1.00
CA LYS A 171 -15.96 -11.11 -0.76
C LYS A 171 -16.25 -12.17 0.31
#